data_AF-A0A946NKY5-F1
#
_entry.id   AF-A0A946NKY5-F1
#
_cell.length_a   1.000
_cell.length_b   1.000
_cell.length_c   1.000
_cell.angle_alpha   90.00
_cell.angle_beta   90.00
_cell.angle_gamma   90.00
#
_symmetry.space_group_name_H-M   'P 1'
#
loop_
_entity.id
_entity.type
_entity.pdbx_description
1 polymer ?
#
loop_
_entity_poly.entity_id
_entity_poly.type
_entity_poly.pdbx_seq_one_letter_code
_entity_poly.pdbx_strand_id
1 'polypeptide(L)'
;MWKQTDSFQDTSQWTNWFKANEYIRSLELKKFAGYTDWRMPTLEEAESLHDENHSIKDMDRMDIFISEAFSPGGGFTSWTSNEMPHSTAVIFYYRYGHANSNHKEDITKDSVRAVRDIEKREREKGVLKKFPGFSDSPLPR
;
A
#
# COMPACT_ATOMS: atom_id res chain seq x y z
N MET A 1 3.42 -6.64 2.61
CA MET A 1 4.65 -5.86 2.90
C MET A 1 4.56 -4.54 2.18
N TRP A 2 4.89 -3.45 2.86
CA TRP A 2 4.81 -2.11 2.31
C TRP A 2 6.19 -1.55 1.97
N LYS A 3 6.25 -0.67 0.98
CA LYS A 3 7.43 0.16 0.75
C LYS A 3 7.46 1.28 1.79
N GLN A 4 8.65 1.55 2.33
CA GLN A 4 8.82 2.50 3.44
C GLN A 4 8.52 3.96 3.04
N THR A 5 8.82 4.33 1.80
CA THR A 5 8.53 5.65 1.21
C THR A 5 7.45 5.54 0.13
N ASP A 6 6.62 6.57 -0.01
CA ASP A 6 5.62 6.67 -1.07
C ASP A 6 6.17 7.27 -2.38
N SER A 7 5.30 7.39 -3.38
CA SER A 7 5.66 7.95 -4.68
C SER A 7 6.12 9.40 -4.61
N PHE A 8 5.57 10.23 -3.71
CA PHE A 8 5.98 11.62 -3.61
C PHE A 8 7.38 11.72 -3.01
N GLN A 9 7.69 10.97 -1.95
CA GLN A 9 9.02 10.98 -1.34
C GLN A 9 10.11 10.61 -2.36
N ASP A 10 9.80 9.65 -3.23
CA ASP A 10 10.75 9.17 -4.23
C ASP A 10 10.88 10.11 -5.44
N THR A 11 9.81 10.78 -5.84
CA THR A 11 9.75 11.53 -7.12
C THR A 11 9.65 13.04 -6.96
N SER A 12 9.38 13.52 -5.75
CA SER A 12 9.02 14.91 -5.42
C SER A 12 7.89 15.46 -6.27
N GLN A 13 6.99 14.60 -6.76
CA GLN A 13 5.88 14.95 -7.63
C GLN A 13 4.60 14.30 -7.15
N TRP A 14 3.50 15.06 -7.24
CA TRP A 14 2.17 14.51 -7.05
C TRP A 14 1.76 13.69 -8.28
N THR A 15 0.99 12.65 -8.03
CA THR A 15 0.59 11.69 -9.06
C THR A 15 -0.93 11.65 -9.17
N ASN A 16 -1.44 11.70 -10.39
CA ASN A 16 -2.78 11.18 -10.67
C ASN A 16 -2.76 9.65 -10.65
N TRP A 17 -3.93 9.01 -10.79
CA TRP A 17 -4.04 7.56 -10.67
C TRP A 17 -3.21 6.79 -11.72
N PHE A 18 -3.11 7.33 -12.94
CA PHE A 18 -2.31 6.72 -14.00
C PHE A 18 -0.80 6.82 -13.72
N LYS A 19 -0.31 8.01 -13.32
CA LYS A 19 1.09 8.20 -12.91
C LYS A 19 1.46 7.39 -11.68
N ALA A 20 0.52 7.20 -10.75
CA ALA A 20 0.70 6.31 -9.61
C ALA A 20 0.94 4.87 -10.08
N ASN A 21 0.16 4.36 -11.04
CA ASN A 21 0.41 3.06 -11.67
C ASN A 21 1.76 2.99 -12.41
N GLU A 22 2.16 4.05 -13.13
CA GLU A 22 3.48 4.12 -13.77
C GLU A 22 4.63 4.04 -12.75
N TYR A 23 4.49 4.74 -11.61
CA TYR A 23 5.45 4.66 -10.52
C TYR A 23 5.57 3.23 -9.99
N ILE A 24 4.45 2.57 -9.71
CA ILE A 24 4.40 1.16 -9.27
C ILE A 24 5.11 0.25 -10.29
N ARG A 25 4.77 0.37 -11.57
CA ARG A 25 5.40 -0.40 -12.65
C ARG A 25 6.91 -0.13 -12.74
N SER A 26 7.34 1.09 -12.45
CA SER A 26 8.76 1.43 -12.40
C SER A 26 9.51 0.70 -11.28
N LEU A 27 8.86 0.45 -10.14
CA LEU A 27 9.43 -0.33 -9.04
C LEU A 27 9.62 -1.80 -9.45
N GLU A 28 8.64 -2.38 -10.15
CA GLU A 28 8.73 -3.74 -10.67
C GLU A 28 9.86 -3.89 -11.69
N LEU A 29 9.94 -2.97 -12.66
CA LEU A 29 10.97 -2.99 -13.71
C LEU A 29 12.39 -2.84 -13.13
N LYS A 30 12.55 -2.00 -12.11
CA LYS A 30 13.83 -1.80 -11.41
C LYS A 30 14.16 -2.94 -10.44
N LYS A 31 13.24 -3.90 -10.25
CA LYS A 31 13.33 -4.93 -9.20
C LYS A 31 13.62 -4.30 -7.84
N PHE A 32 12.87 -3.27 -7.47
CA PHE A 32 13.13 -2.53 -6.24
C PHE A 32 13.15 -3.49 -5.03
N ALA A 33 14.20 -3.40 -4.22
CA ALA A 33 14.50 -4.33 -3.11
C ALA A 33 14.54 -5.82 -3.52
N GLY A 34 14.82 -6.12 -4.79
CA GLY A 34 14.85 -7.48 -5.36
C GLY A 34 13.48 -8.03 -5.75
N TYR A 35 12.43 -7.20 -5.76
CA TYR A 35 11.04 -7.62 -5.95
C TYR A 35 10.40 -7.05 -7.22
N THR A 36 9.52 -7.83 -7.85
CA THR A 36 8.83 -7.52 -9.11
C THR A 36 7.31 -7.58 -9.00
N ASP A 37 6.79 -7.67 -7.77
CA ASP A 37 5.38 -7.86 -7.43
C ASP A 37 4.83 -6.66 -6.65
N TRP A 38 5.36 -5.47 -6.93
CA TRP A 38 4.88 -4.22 -6.35
C TRP A 38 3.58 -3.82 -7.01
N ARG A 39 2.55 -3.52 -6.22
CA ARG A 39 1.24 -3.10 -6.71
C ARG A 39 0.71 -1.88 -5.96
N MET A 40 -0.30 -1.26 -6.55
CA MET A 40 -1.16 -0.30 -5.86
C MET A 40 -1.97 -1.04 -4.76
N PRO A 41 -2.21 -0.42 -3.60
CA PRO A 41 -2.96 -1.05 -2.52
C PRO A 41 -4.45 -1.06 -2.82
N THR A 42 -5.17 -2.00 -2.22
CA THR A 42 -6.64 -1.89 -2.12
C THR A 42 -7.03 -0.85 -1.08
N LEU A 43 -8.31 -0.48 -1.07
CA LEU A 43 -8.86 0.39 -0.03
C LEU A 43 -8.68 -0.21 1.37
N GLU A 44 -9.04 -1.49 1.56
CA GLU A 44 -8.92 -2.17 2.85
C GLU A 44 -7.47 -2.18 3.35
N GLU A 45 -6.50 -2.36 2.44
CA GLU A 45 -5.08 -2.29 2.78
C GLU A 45 -4.65 -0.88 3.18
N ALA A 46 -5.10 0.13 2.44
CA ALA A 46 -4.80 1.53 2.77
C ALA A 46 -5.42 1.92 4.12
N GLU A 47 -6.66 1.51 4.39
CA GLU A 47 -7.37 1.67 5.66
C GLU A 47 -6.61 1.02 6.82
N SER A 48 -6.07 -0.20 6.62
CA SER A 48 -5.34 -0.93 7.65
C SER A 48 -4.07 -0.25 8.15
N LEU A 49 -3.54 0.73 7.40
CA LEU A 49 -2.39 1.53 7.85
C LEU A 49 -2.76 2.62 8.85
N HIS A 50 -4.03 3.02 8.90
CA HIS A 50 -4.49 4.09 9.78
C HIS A 50 -4.58 3.61 11.22
N ASP A 51 -3.78 4.21 12.10
CA ASP A 51 -3.76 3.92 13.53
C ASP A 51 -3.52 5.23 14.31
N GLU A 52 -4.54 5.71 15.01
CA GLU A 52 -4.50 6.96 15.78
C GLU A 52 -3.48 6.95 16.92
N ASN A 53 -2.99 5.77 17.35
CA ASN A 53 -1.97 5.66 18.38
C ASN A 53 -0.56 5.94 17.85
N HIS A 54 -0.38 5.95 16.54
CA HIS A 54 0.90 6.21 15.89
C HIS A 54 0.76 7.40 14.95
N SER A 55 1.79 8.24 14.86
CA SER A 55 1.77 9.33 13.91
C SER A 55 3.17 9.64 13.39
N ILE A 56 3.21 10.03 12.12
CA ILE A 56 4.39 10.64 11.51
C ILE A 56 3.99 11.95 10.84
N LYS A 57 4.96 12.79 10.53
CA LYS A 57 4.72 14.05 9.80
C LYS A 57 4.70 13.82 8.30
N ASP A 58 3.73 14.40 7.61
CA ASP A 58 3.72 14.49 6.15
C ASP A 58 4.61 15.64 5.63
N MET A 59 4.62 15.86 4.32
CA MET A 59 5.40 16.95 3.69
C MET A 59 4.96 18.36 4.07
N ASP A 60 3.71 18.57 4.49
CA ASP A 60 3.24 19.85 5.02
C ASP A 60 3.50 19.98 6.54
N ARG A 61 4.22 19.00 7.14
CA ARG A 61 4.48 18.90 8.59
C ARG A 61 3.23 18.69 9.43
N MET A 62 2.16 18.17 8.82
CA MET A 62 0.94 17.79 9.52
C MET A 62 1.02 16.32 9.95
N ASP A 63 0.28 15.95 11.00
CA ASP A 63 0.21 14.57 11.46
C ASP A 63 -0.60 13.71 10.51
N ILE A 64 -0.03 12.56 10.15
CA ILE A 64 -0.73 11.44 9.54
C ILE A 64 -0.63 10.25 10.47
N PHE A 65 -1.76 9.57 10.67
CA PHE A 65 -1.89 8.53 11.68
C PHE A 65 -1.48 7.17 11.12
N ILE A 66 -0.19 6.99 10.88
CA ILE A 66 0.41 5.73 10.42
C ILE A 66 1.66 5.41 11.23
N SER A 67 2.05 4.14 11.24
CA SER A 67 3.21 3.64 12.00
C SER A 67 4.52 4.36 11.66
N GLU A 68 5.36 4.58 12.68
CA GLU A 68 6.74 5.11 12.54
C GLU A 68 7.67 4.20 11.72
N ALA A 69 7.23 2.99 11.38
CA ALA A 69 7.94 2.14 10.41
C ALA A 69 8.06 2.79 9.03
N PHE A 70 7.17 3.73 8.68
CA PHE A 70 7.21 4.51 7.45
C PHE A 70 8.07 5.76 7.59
N SER A 71 8.67 6.20 6.48
CA SER A 71 9.48 7.42 6.48
C SER A 71 8.57 8.67 6.54
N PRO A 72 8.86 9.67 7.38
CA PRO A 72 8.14 10.95 7.39
C PRO A 72 8.39 11.77 6.11
N GLY A 73 7.56 12.78 5.88
CA GLY A 73 7.60 13.64 4.69
C GLY A 73 6.90 13.04 3.47
N GLY A 74 6.09 12.00 3.67
CA GLY A 74 5.26 11.37 2.64
C GLY A 74 3.85 11.91 2.57
N GLY A 75 3.14 11.58 1.49
CA GLY A 75 1.80 12.02 1.14
C GLY A 75 0.80 11.74 2.24
N PHE A 76 -0.15 12.67 2.40
CA PHE A 76 -1.27 12.50 3.32
C PHE A 76 -2.41 11.67 2.75
N THR A 77 -2.34 11.31 1.47
CA THR A 77 -3.25 10.37 0.81
C THR A 77 -2.49 9.26 0.10
N SER A 78 -3.17 8.13 -0.11
CA SER A 78 -2.75 7.10 -1.05
C SER A 78 -3.87 6.79 -2.03
N TRP A 79 -3.55 6.76 -3.33
CA TRP A 79 -4.36 6.11 -4.35
C TRP A 79 -4.51 4.62 -4.06
N THR A 80 -5.66 4.09 -4.44
CA THR A 80 -6.00 2.67 -4.32
C THR A 80 -6.40 2.10 -5.68
N SER A 81 -6.33 0.78 -5.81
CA SER A 81 -6.79 0.06 -7.00
C SER A 81 -8.32 0.01 -7.14
N ASN A 82 -9.07 0.55 -6.16
CA ASN A 82 -10.52 0.55 -6.16
C ASN A 82 -11.05 1.64 -7.10
N GLU A 83 -11.36 1.25 -8.33
CA GLU A 83 -12.00 2.13 -9.31
C GLU A 83 -13.49 2.33 -9.04
N MET A 84 -14.00 3.50 -9.40
CA MET A 84 -15.38 3.92 -9.24
C MET A 84 -15.94 4.43 -10.60
N PRO A 85 -17.26 4.56 -10.76
CA PRO A 85 -17.87 5.08 -11.99
C PRO A 85 -17.34 6.47 -12.37
N HIS A 86 -17.59 6.88 -13.61
CA HIS A 86 -17.23 8.22 -14.12
C HIS A 86 -15.72 8.55 -14.03
N SER A 87 -14.88 7.56 -14.36
CA SER A 87 -13.41 7.74 -14.39
C SER A 87 -12.81 8.18 -13.05
N THR A 88 -13.40 7.75 -11.93
CA THR A 88 -12.88 8.03 -10.59
C THR A 88 -12.22 6.80 -9.98
N ALA A 89 -11.37 7.01 -8.98
CA ALA A 89 -10.81 5.96 -8.15
C ALA A 89 -10.75 6.42 -6.70
N VAL A 90 -10.73 5.46 -5.78
CA VAL A 90 -10.71 5.75 -4.35
C VAL A 90 -9.31 6.14 -3.89
N ILE A 91 -9.28 7.18 -3.05
CA ILE A 91 -8.12 7.61 -2.29
C ILE A 91 -8.42 7.46 -0.80
N PHE A 92 -7.40 7.20 0.00
CA PHE A 92 -7.54 7.14 1.46
C PHE A 92 -6.74 8.26 2.13
N TYR A 93 -7.35 9.00 3.06
CA TYR A 93 -6.73 10.10 3.80
C TYR A 93 -6.18 9.65 5.15
N TYR A 94 -4.87 9.72 5.33
CA TYR A 94 -4.21 9.35 6.59
C TYR A 94 -4.25 10.44 7.65
N ARG A 95 -4.57 11.69 7.29
CA ARG A 95 -4.83 12.78 8.26
C ARG A 95 -6.15 12.59 9.02
N TYR A 96 -7.11 11.90 8.41
CA TYR A 96 -8.50 11.91 8.85
C TYR A 96 -9.15 10.52 8.95
N GLY A 97 -8.45 9.47 8.51
CA GLY A 97 -8.95 8.09 8.59
C GLY A 97 -10.18 7.78 7.73
N HIS A 98 -10.35 8.44 6.58
CA HIS A 98 -11.49 8.17 5.70
C HIS A 98 -11.11 8.09 4.22
N ALA A 99 -11.92 7.33 3.49
CA ALA A 99 -11.85 7.20 2.04
C ALA A 99 -12.62 8.33 1.35
N ASN A 100 -12.14 8.73 0.17
CA ASN A 100 -12.85 9.60 -0.77
C ASN A 100 -12.59 9.11 -2.20
N SER A 101 -13.19 9.74 -3.20
CA SER A 101 -12.87 9.47 -4.61
C SER A 101 -12.41 10.72 -5.33
N ASN A 102 -11.40 10.55 -6.18
CA ASN A 102 -10.90 11.59 -7.07
C ASN A 102 -10.94 11.11 -8.52
N HIS A 103 -10.99 12.05 -9.45
CA HIS A 103 -10.93 11.74 -10.89
C HIS A 103 -9.53 11.23 -11.26
N LYS A 104 -9.45 10.15 -12.04
CA LYS A 104 -8.19 9.44 -12.31
C LYS A 104 -7.17 10.26 -13.11
N GLU A 105 -7.64 11.24 -13.88
CA GLU A 105 -6.80 12.09 -14.73
C GLU A 105 -6.27 13.32 -13.99
N ASP A 106 -6.95 13.75 -12.92
CA ASP A 106 -6.65 15.00 -12.23
C ASP A 106 -5.38 14.84 -11.39
N ILE A 107 -4.43 15.77 -11.57
CA ILE A 107 -3.24 15.86 -10.73
C ILE A 107 -3.59 16.73 -9.52
N THR A 108 -4.12 16.08 -8.51
CA THR A 108 -4.35 16.59 -7.15
C THR A 108 -3.11 16.34 -6.28
N LYS A 109 -3.12 16.77 -5.01
CA LYS A 109 -2.04 16.50 -4.04
C LYS A 109 -2.09 15.05 -3.53
N ASP A 110 -2.09 14.09 -4.45
CA ASP A 110 -2.19 12.67 -4.14
C ASP A 110 -0.92 11.88 -4.46
N SER A 111 -0.67 10.85 -3.66
CA SER A 111 0.49 9.96 -3.78
C SER A 111 0.04 8.49 -3.80
N VAL A 112 0.97 7.54 -3.90
CA VAL A 112 0.67 6.11 -3.74
C VAL A 112 1.73 5.42 -2.87
N ARG A 113 1.27 4.63 -1.90
CA ARG A 113 2.11 3.73 -1.10
C ARG A 113 2.11 2.34 -1.74
N ALA A 114 3.25 1.89 -2.23
CA ALA A 114 3.37 0.59 -2.87
C ALA A 114 3.26 -0.54 -1.84
N VAL A 115 2.49 -1.57 -2.17
CA VAL A 115 2.32 -2.78 -1.35
C VAL A 115 2.64 -4.02 -2.19
N ARG A 116 3.01 -5.11 -1.52
CA ARG A 116 3.21 -6.43 -2.13
C ARG A 116 2.78 -7.54 -1.19
N ASP A 117 2.33 -8.65 -1.75
CA ASP A 117 1.87 -9.81 -0.99
C ASP A 117 3.06 -10.64 -0.48
N ILE A 118 3.05 -11.00 0.81
CA ILE A 118 4.11 -11.82 1.41
C ILE A 118 3.85 -13.31 1.14
N GLU A 119 2.58 -13.74 1.22
CA GLU A 119 2.19 -15.16 1.23
C GLU A 119 2.36 -15.87 -0.11
N LYS A 120 2.14 -15.16 -1.23
CA LYS A 120 2.26 -15.74 -2.58
C LYS A 120 3.68 -16.29 -2.82
N ARG A 121 4.68 -15.65 -2.23
CA ARG A 121 6.08 -16.07 -2.29
C ARG A 121 6.40 -17.30 -1.43
N GLU A 122 5.87 -17.40 -0.22
CA GLU A 122 6.10 -18.57 0.65
C GLU A 122 5.54 -19.83 -0.02
N ARG A 123 4.37 -19.72 -0.66
CA ARG A 123 3.73 -20.82 -1.39
C ARG A 123 4.50 -21.24 -2.66
N GLU A 124 5.15 -20.30 -3.34
CA GLU A 124 5.94 -20.54 -4.55
C GLU A 124 7.40 -20.94 -4.29
N LYS A 125 8.00 -20.52 -3.16
CA LYS A 125 9.41 -20.79 -2.81
C LYS A 125 9.61 -21.87 -1.74
N GLY A 126 8.55 -22.39 -1.12
CA GLY A 126 8.69 -23.32 0.00
C GLY A 126 7.47 -24.21 0.19
N VAL A 127 7.65 -25.48 -0.17
CA VAL A 127 7.08 -26.66 0.48
C VAL A 127 6.51 -26.31 1.87
N LEU A 128 5.20 -26.51 2.08
CA LEU A 128 4.66 -26.67 3.43
C LEU A 128 5.54 -27.70 4.13
N LYS A 129 6.41 -27.28 5.06
CA LYS A 129 6.87 -28.21 6.09
C LYS A 129 5.63 -28.55 6.91
N LYS A 130 4.87 -29.55 6.45
CA LYS A 130 4.02 -30.33 7.33
C LYS A 130 4.97 -30.93 8.36
N PHE A 131 5.02 -30.36 9.54
CA PHE A 131 5.57 -31.05 10.69
C PHE A 131 4.70 -32.32 10.88
N PRO A 132 5.26 -33.54 10.84
CA PRO A 132 4.53 -34.72 11.22
C PRO A 132 4.47 -34.70 12.75
N GLY A 133 3.47 -34.05 13.33
CA GLY A 133 3.46 -33.85 14.78
C GLY A 133 2.13 -33.51 15.43
N PHE A 134 1.14 -33.03 14.68
CA PHE A 134 -0.21 -32.88 15.22
C PHE A 134 -1.17 -33.66 14.34
N SER A 135 -1.68 -34.76 14.90
CA SER A 135 -2.76 -35.52 14.31
C SER A 135 -4.03 -34.68 14.35
N ASP A 136 -4.50 -34.26 13.18
CA ASP A 136 -5.93 -34.02 13.00
C ASP A 136 -6.60 -35.39 12.97
N SER A 137 -7.02 -35.88 14.14
CA SER A 137 -7.87 -37.06 14.26
C SER A 137 -9.33 -36.63 14.32
N PRO A 138 -10.13 -36.84 13.26
CA PRO A 138 -11.58 -36.78 13.36
C PRO A 138 -12.16 -38.20 13.31
N LEU A 139 -11.85 -39.08 14.27
CA LEU A 139 -12.60 -40.33 14.53
C LEU A 139 -12.36 -40.86 15.96
N PRO A 140 -13.33 -41.57 16.58
CA PRO A 140 -13.41 -41.79 18.03
C PRO A 140 -12.66 -43.04 18.52
N ARG A 141 -12.08 -42.95 19.72
CA ARG A 141 -11.98 -44.03 20.72
C ARG A 141 -12.07 -43.43 22.11
#